data_AF-A0A2Z7CWS6-F1
#
_entry.id   AF-A0A2Z7CWS6-F1
#
_cell.length_a   1.000
_cell.length_b   1.000
_cell.length_c   1.000
_cell.angle_alpha   90.00
_cell.angle_beta   90.00
_cell.angle_gamma   90.00
#
_symmetry.space_group_name_H-M   'P 1'
#
loop_
_entity.id
_entity.type
_entity.pdbx_description
1 polymer ?
#
loop_
_entity_poly.entity_id
_entity_poly.type
_entity_poly.pdbx_seq_one_letter_code
_entity_poly.pdbx_strand_id
1 'polypeptide(L)'
;MEKSPPKEAPADISPEELVTLKQWWEDELKTRCYVMASMSNEMQRRFEKTKYAADILFHLKELYGENSRHERFTAVKELMKPLPISALRSWLRLNNGGRTSLRLDAM
;
A
#
# COMPACT_ATOMS: atom_id res chain seq x y z
N MET A 1 -3.99 -17.60 -10.37
CA MET A 1 -3.59 -17.93 -8.98
C MET A 1 -4.45 -17.09 -8.06
N GLU A 2 -5.71 -17.49 -7.88
CA GLU A 2 -6.54 -16.99 -6.78
C GLU A 2 -6.07 -17.72 -5.53
N LYS A 3 -5.46 -17.01 -4.58
CA LYS A 3 -5.22 -17.56 -3.24
C LYS A 3 -6.31 -16.99 -2.35
N SER A 4 -7.40 -17.75 -2.22
CA SER A 4 -8.49 -17.43 -1.31
C SER A 4 -7.96 -17.34 0.14
N PRO A 5 -8.59 -16.53 1.01
CA PRO A 5 -8.16 -16.42 2.40
C PRO A 5 -8.17 -17.79 3.09
N PRO A 6 -7.15 -18.12 3.91
CA PRO A 6 -7.19 -19.32 4.74
C PRO A 6 -8.44 -19.30 5.61
N LYS A 7 -9.22 -20.39 5.53
CA LYS A 7 -10.43 -20.58 6.33
C LYS A 7 -10.04 -20.55 7.81
N GLU A 8 -10.85 -19.86 8.59
CA GLU A 8 -10.75 -19.63 10.03
C GLU A 8 -10.20 -20.86 10.78
N ALA A 9 -9.24 -20.60 11.67
CA ALA A 9 -8.35 -21.57 12.30
C ALA A 9 -9.06 -22.87 12.75
N PRO A 10 -8.74 -24.05 12.17
CA PRO A 10 -9.11 -25.32 12.78
C PRO A 10 -8.44 -25.39 14.16
N ALA A 11 -9.12 -25.96 15.16
CA ALA A 11 -8.68 -25.97 16.55
C ALA A 11 -7.37 -26.76 16.84
N ASP A 12 -6.58 -27.12 15.82
CA ASP A 12 -5.45 -28.05 15.89
C ASP A 12 -4.27 -27.61 14.98
N ILE A 13 -3.98 -26.31 14.93
CA ILE A 13 -2.89 -25.75 14.09
C ILE A 13 -1.54 -26.02 14.74
N SER A 14 -0.60 -26.62 13.99
CA SER A 14 0.76 -26.81 14.47
C SER A 14 1.48 -25.46 14.65
N PRO A 15 2.52 -25.37 15.50
CA PRO A 15 3.29 -24.14 15.68
C PRO A 15 3.83 -23.56 14.36
N GLU A 16 4.16 -24.42 13.40
CA GLU A 16 4.71 -24.08 12.09
C GLU A 16 3.65 -23.48 11.16
N GLU A 17 2.43 -24.04 11.18
CA GLU A 17 1.30 -23.52 10.42
C GLU A 17 0.81 -22.18 11.00
N LEU A 18 0.91 -21.99 12.32
CA LEU A 18 0.56 -20.75 12.99
C LEU A 18 1.53 -19.62 12.64
N VAL A 19 2.84 -19.91 12.55
CA VAL A 19 3.85 -18.96 12.06
C VAL A 19 3.56 -18.57 10.61
N THR A 20 3.25 -19.55 9.77
CA THR A 20 2.91 -19.31 8.35
C THR A 20 1.66 -18.44 8.21
N LEU A 21 0.64 -18.68 9.04
CA LEU A 21 -0.60 -17.89 9.03
C LEU A 21 -0.35 -16.45 9.50
N LYS A 22 0.46 -16.25 10.54
CA LYS A 22 0.85 -14.91 11.01
C LYS A 22 1.59 -14.13 9.91
N GLN A 23 2.57 -14.76 9.27
CA GLN A 23 3.32 -14.14 8.18
C GLN A 23 2.36 -13.72 7.05
N TRP A 24 1.39 -14.57 6.70
CA TRP A 24 0.40 -14.25 5.69
C TRP A 24 -0.45 -13.02 6.06
N TRP A 25 -0.88 -12.89 7.32
CA TRP A 25 -1.61 -11.70 7.78
C TRP A 25 -0.76 -10.43 7.75
N GLU A 26 0.52 -10.52 8.11
CA GLU A 26 1.45 -9.38 8.04
C GLU A 26 1.67 -8.93 6.59
N ASP A 27 1.86 -9.88 5.67
CA ASP A 27 2.05 -9.60 4.26
C ASP A 27 0.78 -9.04 3.61
N GLU A 28 -0.39 -9.54 4.01
CA GLU A 28 -1.69 -9.01 3.56
C GLU A 28 -1.89 -7.56 4.03
N LEU A 29 -1.63 -7.28 5.31
CA LEU A 29 -1.72 -5.93 5.86
C LEU A 29 -0.76 -4.97 5.15
N LYS A 30 0.49 -5.41 4.96
CA LYS A 30 1.52 -4.63 4.26
C LYS A 30 1.11 -4.34 2.82
N THR A 31 0.61 -5.34 2.10
CA THR A 31 0.13 -5.19 0.72
C THR A 31 -1.03 -4.21 0.66
N ARG A 32 -2.00 -4.33 1.57
CA ARG A 32 -3.13 -3.40 1.66
C ARG A 32 -2.65 -1.96 1.92
N CYS A 33 -1.73 -1.77 2.86
CA CYS A 33 -1.17 -0.46 3.17
C CYS A 33 -0.47 0.16 1.96
N TYR A 34 0.33 -0.59 1.21
CA TYR A 34 0.99 -0.10 0.00
C TYR A 34 -0.02 0.28 -1.08
N VAL A 35 -1.01 -0.59 -1.34
CA VAL A 35 -2.07 -0.32 -2.32
C VAL A 35 -2.83 0.95 -1.95
N MET A 36 -3.30 1.09 -0.71
CA MET A 36 -4.01 2.29 -0.25
C MET A 36 -3.14 3.55 -0.28
N ALA A 37 -1.88 3.47 0.14
CA ALA A 37 -0.97 4.63 0.14
C ALA A 37 -0.66 5.13 -1.28
N SER A 38 -0.72 4.24 -2.29
CA SER A 38 -0.55 4.61 -3.70
C SER A 38 -1.79 5.31 -4.31
N MET A 39 -2.92 5.28 -3.62
CA MET A 39 -4.18 5.83 -4.10
C MET A 39 -4.37 7.29 -3.69
N SER A 40 -5.17 8.01 -4.48
CA SER A 40 -5.69 9.32 -4.09
C SER A 40 -6.62 9.22 -2.88
N ASN A 41 -6.79 10.31 -2.14
CA ASN A 41 -7.66 10.36 -0.95
C ASN A 41 -9.11 9.93 -1.23
N GLU A 42 -9.62 10.20 -2.43
CA GLU A 42 -10.95 9.77 -2.84
C GLU A 42 -11.03 8.25 -2.96
N MET A 43 -10.04 7.62 -3.60
CA MET A 43 -9.98 6.16 -3.73
C MET A 43 -9.73 5.46 -2.40
N GLN A 44 -8.90 6.04 -1.54
CA GLN A 44 -8.73 5.55 -0.17
C GLN A 44 -10.06 5.51 0.58
N ARG A 45 -10.87 6.59 0.51
CA ARG A 45 -12.20 6.64 1.13
C ARG A 45 -13.18 5.60 0.57
N ARG A 46 -13.12 5.33 -0.73
CA ARG A 46 -13.97 4.30 -1.37
C ARG A 46 -13.64 2.88 -0.87
N PHE A 47 -12.36 2.60 -0.60
CA PHE A 47 -11.89 1.27 -0.22
C PHE A 47 -11.55 1.13 1.27
N GLU A 48 -11.86 2.12 2.11
CA GLU A 48 -11.55 2.12 3.54
C GLU A 48 -12.15 0.91 4.28
N LYS A 49 -13.36 0.49 3.87
CA LYS A 49 -14.08 -0.66 4.45
C LYS A 49 -13.69 -2.00 3.84
N THR A 50 -12.95 -2.02 2.73
CA THR A 50 -12.60 -3.26 2.04
C THR A 50 -11.50 -4.00 2.79
N LYS A 51 -11.77 -5.24 3.23
CA LYS A 51 -10.90 -5.94 4.17
C LYS A 51 -9.57 -6.39 3.53
N TYR A 52 -9.63 -6.93 2.32
CA TYR A 52 -8.49 -7.56 1.66
C TYR A 52 -7.93 -6.72 0.50
N ALA A 53 -6.62 -6.73 0.34
CA ALA A 53 -5.93 -6.08 -0.76
C ALA A 53 -6.33 -6.67 -2.11
N ALA A 54 -6.58 -8.00 -2.15
CA ALA A 54 -7.04 -8.69 -3.35
C ALA A 54 -8.37 -8.12 -3.88
N ASP A 55 -9.33 -7.84 -3.01
CA ASP A 55 -10.63 -7.26 -3.38
C ASP A 55 -10.46 -5.84 -3.93
N ILE A 56 -9.60 -5.04 -3.30
CA ILE A 56 -9.28 -3.69 -3.77
C ILE A 56 -8.67 -3.77 -5.18
N LEU A 57 -7.70 -4.66 -5.39
CA LEU A 57 -7.06 -4.85 -6.70
C LEU A 57 -8.03 -5.40 -7.75
N PHE A 58 -8.94 -6.27 -7.36
CA PHE A 58 -9.97 -6.81 -8.25
C PHE A 58 -10.90 -5.70 -8.72
N HIS A 59 -11.42 -4.87 -7.82
CA HIS A 59 -12.28 -3.74 -8.18
C HIS A 59 -11.56 -2.69 -9.02
N LEU A 60 -10.29 -2.42 -8.72
CA LEU A 60 -9.47 -1.58 -9.61
C LEU A 60 -9.33 -2.20 -11.00
N LYS A 61 -9.14 -3.51 -11.08
CA LYS A 61 -9.08 -4.21 -12.36
C LYS A 61 -10.42 -4.21 -13.08
N GLU A 62 -11.57 -4.21 -12.42
CA GLU A 62 -12.85 -4.02 -13.10
C GLU A 62 -12.98 -2.58 -13.63
N LEU A 63 -12.70 -1.58 -12.80
CA LEU A 63 -12.82 -0.16 -13.17
C LEU A 63 -11.89 0.27 -14.31
N TYR A 64 -10.69 -0.33 -14.39
CA TYR A 64 -9.67 0.05 -15.35
C TYR A 64 -9.33 -1.07 -16.34
N GLY A 65 -9.75 -2.30 -16.12
CA GLY A 65 -9.33 -3.45 -16.94
C GLY A 65 -9.94 -3.48 -18.33
N GLU A 66 -11.15 -2.95 -18.48
CA GLU A 66 -11.88 -2.85 -19.75
C GLU A 66 -11.40 -1.68 -20.63
N ASN A 67 -10.61 -0.75 -20.09
CA ASN A 67 -10.07 0.39 -20.83
C ASN A 67 -8.83 0.01 -21.65
N SER A 68 -8.62 0.69 -22.79
CA SER A 68 -7.42 0.49 -23.61
C SER A 68 -6.15 0.77 -22.78
N ARG A 69 -5.01 0.14 -23.13
CA ARG A 69 -3.72 0.33 -22.41
C ARG A 69 -3.38 1.82 -22.20
N HIS A 70 -3.77 2.68 -23.15
CA HIS A 70 -3.53 4.11 -23.12
C HIS A 70 -4.44 4.83 -22.11
N GLU A 71 -5.73 4.50 -22.08
CA GLU A 71 -6.69 5.05 -21.10
C GLU A 71 -6.40 4.57 -19.67
N ARG A 72 -5.95 3.32 -19.52
CA ARG A 72 -5.48 2.77 -18.24
C ARG A 72 -4.30 3.55 -17.68
N PHE A 73 -3.30 3.81 -18.53
CA PHE A 73 -2.12 4.57 -18.13
C PHE A 73 -2.49 6.01 -17.76
N THR A 74 -3.36 6.66 -18.55
CA THR A 74 -3.83 8.02 -18.25
C THR A 74 -4.64 8.08 -16.96
N ALA A 75 -5.55 7.14 -16.74
CA ALA A 75 -6.32 7.07 -15.50
C ALA A 75 -5.43 6.81 -14.28
N VAL A 76 -4.50 5.85 -14.37
CA VAL A 76 -3.53 5.58 -13.31
C VAL A 76 -2.64 6.79 -13.04
N LYS A 77 -2.20 7.52 -14.06
CA LYS A 77 -1.41 8.76 -13.92
C LYS A 77 -2.19 9.88 -13.23
N GLU A 78 -3.48 10.03 -13.51
CA GLU A 78 -4.35 11.00 -12.84
C GLU A 78 -4.65 10.64 -11.39
N LEU A 79 -4.61 9.35 -11.05
CA LEU A 79 -4.82 8.84 -9.68
C LEU A 79 -3.53 8.85 -8.86
N MET A 80 -2.42 8.42 -9.44
CA MET A 80 -1.08 8.50 -8.90
C MET A 80 -0.45 9.86 -9.18
N LYS A 81 -1.18 10.95 -8.91
CA LYS A 81 -0.57 12.27 -8.87
C LYS A 81 0.46 12.24 -7.74
N PRO A 82 1.78 12.27 -8.03
CA PRO A 82 2.76 12.36 -6.96
C PRO A 82 2.47 13.63 -6.17
N LEU A 83 2.71 13.60 -4.85
CA LEU A 83 2.74 14.82 -4.06
C LEU A 83 3.60 15.85 -4.83
N PRO A 84 3.12 17.09 -5.00
CA PRO A 84 3.89 18.09 -5.72
C PRO A 84 5.29 18.16 -5.12
N ILE A 85 6.31 18.41 -5.94
CA ILE A 85 7.73 18.37 -5.51
C ILE A 85 7.95 19.23 -4.25
N SER A 86 7.17 20.30 -4.07
CA SER A 86 7.14 21.13 -2.86
C SER A 86 6.69 20.37 -1.60
N ALA A 87 5.60 19.58 -1.69
CA ALA A 87 5.10 18.75 -0.61
C ALA A 87 6.05 17.58 -0.30
N LEU A 88 6.64 16.95 -1.32
CA LEU A 88 7.65 15.89 -1.13
C LEU A 88 8.92 16.43 -0.44
N ARG A 89 9.38 17.63 -0.83
CA ARG A 89 10.52 18.32 -0.18
C ARG A 89 10.21 18.72 1.26
N SER A 90 8.98 19.17 1.54
CA SER A 90 8.57 19.52 2.89
C SER A 90 8.51 18.28 3.81
N TRP A 91 7.94 17.17 3.31
CA TRP A 91 7.90 15.90 4.02
C TRP A 91 9.29 15.33 4.27
N LEU A 92 10.19 15.36 3.27
CA LEU A 92 11.58 14.91 3.43
C LEU A 92 12.35 15.78 4.44
N ARG A 93 12.11 17.10 4.46
CA ARG A 93 12.69 18.02 5.44
C ARG A 93 12.21 17.72 6.86
N LEU A 94 10.92 17.41 7.03
CA LEU A 94 10.35 17.07 8.33
C LEU A 94 10.83 15.70 8.84
N ASN A 95 11.04 14.72 7.95
CA ASN A 95 11.52 13.38 8.33
C ASN A 95 13.04 13.27 8.47
N ASN A 96 13.84 14.09 7.76
CA ASN A 96 15.30 14.06 7.85
C ASN A 96 15.89 15.18 8.73
N GLY A 97 15.07 16.05 9.30
CA GLY A 97 15.49 17.21 10.09
C GLY A 97 16.08 16.93 11.48
N GLY A 98 16.40 15.67 11.81
CA GLY A 98 16.93 15.28 13.13
C GLY A 98 18.38 14.80 13.15
N ARG A 99 19.12 14.81 12.03
CA ARG A 99 20.47 14.22 12.02
C ARG A 99 21.48 14.95 11.14
N THR A 100 21.74 16.23 11.43
CA THR A 100 23.04 16.87 11.14
C THR A 100 23.32 17.95 12.19
N SER A 101 23.59 17.52 13.43
CA SER A 101 24.43 18.29 14.34
C SER A 101 25.80 17.63 14.32
N LEU A 102 26.63 18.02 13.37
CA LEU A 102 28.08 17.86 13.49
C LEU A 102 28.65 19.27 13.36
N ARG A 103 29.03 19.81 14.52
CA ARG A 103 29.90 20.98 14.69
C ARG A 103 31.06 20.88 13.70
N LEU A 104 31.15 21.83 12.78
CA LEU A 104 32.39 22.18 12.09
C LEU A 104 32.88 23.48 12.75
N ASP A 105 33.54 23.32 13.89
CA ASP A 105 34.41 24.34 14.49
C ASP A 105 35.61 23.62 15.10
N ALA A 106 36.60 23.33 14.25
CA ALA A 106 37.99 23.06 14.63
C ALA A 106 38.84 22.95 13.35
N MET A 107 39.41 24.09 12.93
CA MET A 107 40.83 24.28 12.54
C MET A 107 41.05 25.68 12.00
#